data_AF-A0A7K0KJF3-F1
#
_entry.id   AF-A0A7K0KJF3-F1
#
_cell.length_a   1.000
_cell.length_b   1.000
_cell.length_c   1.000
_cell.angle_alpha   90.00
_cell.angle_beta   90.00
_cell.angle_gamma   90.00
#
_symmetry.space_group_name_H-M   'P 1'
#
loop_
_entity.id
_entity.type
_entity.pdbx_description
1 polymer ?
#
loop_
_entity_poly.entity_id
_entity_poly.type
_entity_poly.pdbx_seq_one_letter_code
_entity_poly.pdbx_strand_id
1 'polypeptide(L)'
;MKIQNNMGERKITNLTVSDNGSKLSTLKDEWDVDASKEEKTGKCGLISKEGGYEICWGVPTLGRHVYTVDYDIEGLVLSFPDKDGFGYWFADLNEEDPIKAFSVSVKAPFPLSQDNCQVWGFGYKGTAKVINGTTEARSTGEIDKIGLLMSFRKGLFAPSLKGEGSFAELQAEAFKGSDFGGGSEGEPMSSGEKILMIVVGGIIAVLILIAFIYDYRLKRNARMLPYYKEVSPAWTLLTAAKVLEDYGWYKQENLFAALMLRLIGKGKLSVEVGEKLDKKGRKEKVMKVVPTMVDKPFVPARSDDYLCDYLLYILAQAKDQNGIIQQDKLEQWAENNTEDIDDFCHAMDTTTVEDTMSDSERQHLLGLRNYLADFSKTGDRSITDVRVWDDIIIYSQLFGFTKKLMKELHQVCPDYANLSAFGQEVDDISIYFLIYACSDSVNGIISSYTSEAIEASLSGGGDFGGGGGGGGR
;
A
#
# COMPACT_ATOMS: atom_id res chain seq x y z
N MET A 1 -31.17 11.79 0.22
CA MET A 1 -31.84 10.67 -0.49
C MET A 1 -30.79 9.87 -1.23
N LYS A 2 -31.10 8.63 -1.62
CA LYS A 2 -30.19 7.80 -2.41
C LYS A 2 -30.96 7.17 -3.57
N ILE A 3 -30.46 7.35 -4.78
CA ILE A 3 -31.08 6.82 -6.01
C ILE A 3 -30.39 5.51 -6.40
N GLN A 4 -31.17 4.50 -6.79
CA GLN A 4 -30.70 3.20 -7.27
C GLN A 4 -31.31 2.92 -8.64
N ASN A 5 -30.55 3.20 -9.70
CA ASN A 5 -30.97 3.01 -11.09
C ASN A 5 -30.50 1.66 -11.65
N ASN A 6 -31.02 1.28 -12.82
CA ASN A 6 -30.65 0.08 -13.57
C ASN A 6 -30.83 -1.23 -12.79
N MET A 7 -31.82 -1.31 -11.90
CA MET A 7 -32.04 -2.45 -11.00
C MET A 7 -32.58 -3.70 -11.70
N GLY A 8 -33.14 -3.59 -12.92
CA GLY A 8 -33.73 -4.73 -13.62
C GLY A 8 -34.80 -5.43 -12.76
N GLU A 9 -34.73 -6.75 -12.63
CA GLU A 9 -35.63 -7.52 -11.76
C GLU A 9 -35.24 -7.52 -10.26
N ARG A 10 -34.16 -6.82 -9.87
CA ARG A 10 -33.68 -6.76 -8.47
C ARG A 10 -34.62 -5.90 -7.61
N LYS A 11 -34.81 -6.31 -6.36
CA LYS A 11 -35.74 -5.63 -5.42
C LYS A 11 -35.02 -5.22 -4.15
N ILE A 12 -35.36 -4.04 -3.63
CA ILE A 12 -34.94 -3.60 -2.31
C ILE A 12 -36.01 -3.99 -1.29
N THR A 13 -35.60 -4.69 -0.23
CA THR A 13 -36.48 -5.09 0.88
C THR A 13 -35.82 -4.78 2.23
N ASN A 14 -36.59 -4.90 3.31
CA ASN A 14 -36.10 -4.78 4.70
C ASN A 14 -35.36 -3.46 5.02
N LEU A 15 -35.75 -2.34 4.37
CA LEU A 15 -35.16 -1.04 4.63
C LEU A 15 -35.30 -0.61 6.09
N THR A 16 -34.18 -0.28 6.71
CA THR A 16 -34.12 0.45 7.96
C THR A 16 -33.11 1.59 7.87
N VAL A 17 -33.41 2.70 8.54
CA VAL A 17 -32.52 3.86 8.63
C VAL A 17 -32.40 4.28 10.09
N SER A 18 -31.20 4.63 10.52
CA SER A 18 -30.96 5.31 11.80
C SER A 18 -30.27 6.65 11.58
N ASP A 19 -30.60 7.63 12.41
CA ASP A 19 -29.94 8.94 12.49
C ASP A 19 -29.23 9.04 13.84
N ASN A 20 -27.89 9.16 13.82
CA ASN A 20 -27.04 9.17 15.01
C ASN A 20 -27.34 8.00 15.97
N GLY A 21 -27.59 6.81 15.40
CA GLY A 21 -27.93 5.58 16.12
C GLY A 21 -29.40 5.44 16.54
N SER A 22 -30.23 6.48 16.36
CA SER A 22 -31.66 6.42 16.65
C SER A 22 -32.44 5.93 15.44
N LYS A 23 -33.14 4.80 15.56
CA LYS A 23 -33.88 4.16 14.46
C LYS A 23 -35.09 5.02 14.04
N LEU A 24 -35.23 5.26 12.74
CA LEU A 24 -36.38 5.91 12.12
C LEU A 24 -37.53 4.93 11.91
N SER A 25 -38.76 5.46 11.83
CA SER A 25 -39.94 4.67 11.46
C SER A 25 -39.97 4.44 9.95
N THR A 26 -39.88 3.18 9.51
CA THR A 26 -40.05 2.81 8.10
C THR A 26 -41.53 2.89 7.71
N LEU A 27 -41.85 3.68 6.68
CA LEU A 27 -43.19 3.77 6.10
C LEU A 27 -43.54 2.48 5.35
N LYS A 28 -44.80 2.08 5.43
CA LYS A 28 -45.34 0.93 4.68
C LYS A 28 -45.80 1.34 3.28
N ASP A 29 -46.36 2.53 3.18
CA ASP A 29 -46.77 3.14 1.93
C ASP A 29 -45.58 3.88 1.29
N GLU A 30 -45.71 4.22 0.02
CA GLU A 30 -44.68 4.93 -0.75
C GLU A 30 -44.32 6.28 -0.13
N TRP A 31 -43.05 6.66 -0.21
CA TRP A 31 -42.57 7.92 0.34
C TRP A 31 -43.16 9.13 -0.42
N ASP A 32 -43.89 9.97 0.29
CA ASP A 32 -44.46 11.21 -0.27
C ASP A 32 -43.39 12.32 -0.31
N VAL A 33 -42.99 12.70 -1.54
CA VAL A 33 -42.01 13.76 -1.79
C VAL A 33 -42.56 15.16 -1.51
N ASP A 34 -43.86 15.35 -1.44
CA ASP A 34 -44.52 16.64 -1.21
C ASP A 34 -44.92 16.86 0.26
N ALA A 35 -44.85 15.82 1.10
CA ALA A 35 -45.14 15.94 2.54
C ALA A 35 -44.23 16.95 3.25
N SER A 36 -44.75 17.58 4.31
CA SER A 36 -44.02 18.60 5.07
C SER A 36 -42.77 18.04 5.76
N LYS A 37 -41.84 18.92 6.12
CA LYS A 37 -40.62 18.54 6.84
C LYS A 37 -40.95 17.86 8.17
N GLU A 38 -41.94 18.38 8.89
CA GLU A 38 -42.43 17.84 10.16
C GLU A 38 -43.00 16.43 9.98
N GLU A 39 -43.72 16.18 8.88
CA GLU A 39 -44.30 14.87 8.58
C GLU A 39 -43.24 13.83 8.18
N LYS A 40 -42.16 14.26 7.52
CA LYS A 40 -41.04 13.39 7.12
C LYS A 40 -40.06 13.12 8.26
N THR A 41 -39.98 14.02 9.23
CA THR A 41 -39.05 13.93 10.36
C THR A 41 -39.24 12.63 11.13
N GLY A 42 -38.14 11.92 11.41
CA GLY A 42 -38.18 10.66 12.16
C GLY A 42 -38.61 9.44 11.32
N LYS A 43 -38.78 9.58 10.00
CA LYS A 43 -39.28 8.52 9.11
C LYS A 43 -38.31 8.23 7.97
N CYS A 44 -38.41 7.01 7.42
CA CYS A 44 -37.76 6.59 6.19
C CYS A 44 -38.72 5.79 5.30
N GLY A 45 -38.41 5.64 4.01
CA GLY A 45 -39.25 4.91 3.07
C GLY A 45 -38.59 4.77 1.69
N LEU A 46 -39.31 4.10 0.79
CA LEU A 46 -38.90 3.87 -0.60
C LEU A 46 -39.84 4.59 -1.56
N ILE A 47 -39.30 5.02 -2.69
CA ILE A 47 -40.05 5.37 -3.90
C ILE A 47 -39.71 4.33 -4.94
N SER A 48 -40.72 3.77 -5.62
CA SER A 48 -40.49 2.87 -6.75
C SER A 48 -40.46 3.70 -8.04
N LYS A 49 -39.39 3.58 -8.81
CA LYS A 49 -39.24 4.27 -10.10
C LYS A 49 -39.11 3.27 -11.23
N GLU A 50 -39.36 3.73 -12.46
CA GLU A 50 -39.07 2.93 -13.64
C GLU A 50 -37.57 2.60 -13.66
N GLY A 51 -37.25 1.30 -13.55
CA GLY A 51 -35.86 0.82 -13.52
C GLY A 51 -35.13 0.91 -12.17
N GLY A 52 -35.80 1.25 -11.06
CA GLY A 52 -35.09 1.48 -9.81
C GLY A 52 -35.89 1.82 -8.56
N TYR A 53 -35.17 2.22 -7.51
CA TYR A 53 -35.72 2.68 -6.23
C TYR A 53 -35.04 3.96 -5.77
N GLU A 54 -35.76 4.81 -5.03
CA GLU A 54 -35.14 5.84 -4.20
C GLU A 54 -35.34 5.55 -2.73
N ILE A 55 -34.24 5.61 -1.97
CA ILE A 55 -34.25 5.50 -0.52
C ILE A 55 -34.32 6.91 0.07
N CYS A 56 -35.36 7.16 0.83
CA CYS A 56 -35.68 8.48 1.38
C CYS A 56 -35.76 8.43 2.92
N TRP A 57 -35.29 9.50 3.56
CA TRP A 57 -35.45 9.70 5.00
C TRP A 57 -35.54 11.20 5.31
N GLY A 58 -36.28 11.54 6.37
CA GLY A 58 -36.48 12.93 6.77
C GLY A 58 -35.33 13.43 7.63
N VAL A 59 -34.82 14.62 7.28
CA VAL A 59 -33.75 15.29 8.01
C VAL A 59 -34.36 16.31 8.99
N PRO A 60 -34.32 16.09 10.31
CA PRO A 60 -35.00 16.94 11.29
C PRO A 60 -34.40 18.35 11.36
N THR A 61 -33.07 18.43 11.33
CA THR A 61 -32.31 19.67 11.54
C THR A 61 -31.17 19.77 10.54
N LEU A 62 -30.81 21.00 10.17
CA LEU A 62 -29.57 21.22 9.43
C LEU A 62 -28.39 21.03 10.38
N GLY A 63 -27.38 20.27 9.96
CA GLY A 63 -26.23 19.96 10.80
C GLY A 63 -25.49 18.71 10.34
N ARG A 64 -24.51 18.28 11.14
CA ARG A 64 -23.81 17.02 10.91
C ARG A 64 -24.64 15.87 11.46
N HIS A 65 -24.93 14.90 10.61
CA HIS A 65 -25.65 13.68 10.97
C HIS A 65 -24.85 12.46 10.48
N VAL A 66 -24.97 11.35 11.21
CA VAL A 66 -24.45 10.04 10.78
C VAL A 66 -25.64 9.13 10.55
N TYR A 67 -25.91 8.80 9.29
CA TYR A 67 -26.99 7.89 8.92
C TYR A 67 -26.45 6.47 8.69
N THR A 68 -27.12 5.47 9.25
CA THR A 68 -26.91 4.06 8.87
C THR A 68 -28.14 3.59 8.11
N VAL A 69 -27.94 3.10 6.89
CA VAL A 69 -29.01 2.68 5.98
C VAL A 69 -28.79 1.20 5.65
N ASP A 70 -29.63 0.34 6.21
CA ASP A 70 -29.56 -1.11 6.02
C ASP A 70 -30.75 -1.60 5.18
N TYR A 71 -30.50 -2.44 4.19
CA TYR A 71 -31.51 -3.01 3.31
C TYR A 71 -30.98 -4.27 2.63
N ASP A 72 -31.91 -5.11 2.18
CA ASP A 72 -31.61 -6.29 1.38
C ASP A 72 -31.79 -5.98 -0.10
N ILE A 73 -30.93 -6.56 -0.94
CA ILE A 73 -31.09 -6.55 -2.41
C ILE A 73 -31.31 -7.98 -2.86
N GLU A 74 -32.54 -8.28 -3.25
CA GLU A 74 -32.87 -9.57 -3.85
C GLU A 74 -32.32 -9.64 -5.28
N GLY A 75 -31.59 -10.71 -5.60
CA GLY A 75 -31.07 -10.96 -6.95
C GLY A 75 -29.83 -10.16 -7.33
N LEU A 76 -29.02 -9.69 -6.37
CA LEU A 76 -27.80 -8.92 -6.67
C LEU A 76 -26.83 -9.66 -7.60
N VAL A 77 -26.50 -10.91 -7.29
CA VAL A 77 -25.64 -11.76 -8.13
C VAL A 77 -26.47 -12.39 -9.23
N LEU A 78 -26.04 -12.24 -10.49
CA LEU A 78 -26.65 -12.81 -11.68
C LEU A 78 -25.85 -14.02 -12.16
N SER A 79 -26.53 -14.98 -12.79
CA SER A 79 -25.90 -16.14 -13.46
C SER A 79 -25.69 -15.86 -14.95
N PHE A 80 -24.44 -15.88 -15.40
CA PHE A 80 -24.06 -15.86 -16.82
C PHE A 80 -23.54 -17.24 -17.26
N PRO A 81 -23.46 -17.54 -18.57
CA PRO A 81 -22.93 -18.82 -19.05
C PRO A 81 -21.48 -19.11 -18.60
N ASP A 82 -20.64 -18.09 -18.52
CA ASP A 82 -19.20 -18.17 -18.24
C ASP A 82 -18.84 -17.88 -16.77
N LYS A 83 -19.56 -16.97 -16.10
CA LYS A 83 -19.33 -16.59 -14.68
C LYS A 83 -20.63 -16.28 -13.95
N ASP A 84 -20.57 -16.17 -12.63
CA ASP A 84 -21.62 -15.47 -11.85
C ASP A 84 -21.09 -14.07 -11.52
N GLY A 85 -21.93 -13.06 -11.35
CA GLY A 85 -21.42 -11.72 -11.09
C GLY A 85 -22.47 -10.63 -11.01
N PHE A 86 -22.02 -9.40 -10.73
CA PHE A 86 -22.89 -8.22 -10.72
C PHE A 86 -22.12 -6.96 -11.10
N GLY A 87 -22.82 -6.00 -11.70
CA GLY A 87 -22.47 -4.58 -11.70
C GLY A 87 -23.45 -3.83 -10.80
N TYR A 88 -22.93 -2.98 -9.91
CA TYR A 88 -23.76 -2.23 -8.96
C TYR A 88 -23.17 -0.86 -8.63
N TRP A 89 -24.03 0.16 -8.71
CA TRP A 89 -23.73 1.53 -8.29
C TRP A 89 -24.17 1.71 -6.82
N PHE A 90 -23.21 1.81 -5.91
CA PHE A 90 -23.45 2.02 -4.49
C PHE A 90 -23.83 3.46 -4.16
N ALA A 91 -23.44 4.44 -4.96
CA ALA A 91 -23.89 5.82 -4.84
C ALA A 91 -23.74 6.55 -6.17
N ASP A 92 -24.74 7.35 -6.51
CA ASP A 92 -24.77 8.31 -7.62
C ASP A 92 -25.32 9.61 -7.00
N LEU A 93 -24.42 10.45 -6.48
CA LEU A 93 -24.80 11.75 -5.91
C LEU A 93 -24.49 12.83 -6.93
N ASN A 94 -25.38 13.81 -7.04
CA ASN A 94 -25.26 14.90 -8.00
C ASN A 94 -24.18 15.92 -7.57
N GLU A 95 -23.85 16.86 -8.47
CA GLU A 95 -22.85 17.91 -8.26
C GLU A 95 -23.12 18.80 -7.02
N GLU A 96 -24.36 18.83 -6.52
CA GLU A 96 -24.76 19.65 -5.36
C GLU A 96 -24.40 19.01 -4.01
N ASP A 97 -24.22 17.67 -3.96
CA ASP A 97 -23.94 16.89 -2.76
C ASP A 97 -22.65 16.04 -2.91
N PRO A 98 -21.46 16.66 -2.94
CA PRO A 98 -20.22 15.94 -3.24
C PRO A 98 -19.83 14.94 -2.14
N ILE A 99 -19.58 13.69 -2.54
CA ILE A 99 -18.98 12.68 -1.66
C ILE A 99 -17.52 13.06 -1.42
N LYS A 100 -17.15 13.26 -0.15
CA LYS A 100 -15.76 13.61 0.20
C LYS A 100 -14.83 12.40 0.29
N ALA A 101 -15.36 11.28 0.74
CA ALA A 101 -14.63 10.02 0.89
C ALA A 101 -15.63 8.87 0.98
N PHE A 102 -15.22 7.68 0.56
CA PHE A 102 -15.99 6.46 0.78
C PHE A 102 -15.09 5.24 1.04
N SER A 103 -15.70 4.22 1.64
CA SER A 103 -15.20 2.85 1.67
C SER A 103 -16.36 1.89 1.43
N VAL A 104 -16.13 0.86 0.61
CA VAL A 104 -17.05 -0.25 0.35
C VAL A 104 -16.34 -1.56 0.68
N SER A 105 -16.98 -2.39 1.50
CA SER A 105 -16.54 -3.76 1.80
C SER A 105 -17.61 -4.74 1.33
N VAL A 106 -17.22 -5.73 0.52
CA VAL A 106 -18.09 -6.82 0.08
C VAL A 106 -17.62 -8.13 0.70
N LYS A 107 -18.55 -8.79 1.40
CA LYS A 107 -18.34 -10.09 2.05
C LYS A 107 -19.27 -11.13 1.45
N ALA A 108 -18.75 -12.33 1.25
CA ALA A 108 -19.54 -13.50 0.84
C ALA A 108 -19.62 -14.52 1.98
N PRO A 109 -20.53 -15.52 1.91
CA PRO A 109 -20.58 -16.65 2.86
C PRO A 109 -19.33 -17.54 2.89
N PHE A 110 -18.34 -17.23 2.05
CA PHE A 110 -17.05 -17.89 1.93
C PHE A 110 -15.96 -16.84 1.66
N PRO A 111 -14.67 -17.15 1.94
CA PRO A 111 -13.58 -16.21 1.69
C PRO A 111 -13.42 -15.89 0.19
N LEU A 112 -13.32 -14.61 -0.14
CA LEU A 112 -12.98 -14.12 -1.47
C LEU A 112 -11.48 -14.16 -1.71
N SER A 113 -11.06 -14.57 -2.91
CA SER A 113 -9.67 -14.62 -3.34
C SER A 113 -9.57 -14.32 -4.84
N GLN A 114 -8.37 -14.01 -5.32
CA GLN A 114 -8.14 -13.78 -6.76
C GLN A 114 -8.46 -15.03 -7.61
N ASP A 115 -8.43 -16.23 -7.03
CA ASP A 115 -8.78 -17.48 -7.70
C ASP A 115 -10.28 -17.66 -7.92
N ASN A 116 -11.10 -17.00 -7.11
CA ASN A 116 -12.54 -17.24 -7.06
C ASN A 116 -13.38 -16.00 -7.40
N CYS A 117 -12.78 -14.82 -7.39
CA CYS A 117 -13.44 -13.58 -7.76
C CYS A 117 -12.48 -12.56 -8.40
N GLN A 118 -13.06 -11.63 -9.15
CA GLN A 118 -12.38 -10.45 -9.70
C GLN A 118 -13.26 -9.22 -9.45
N VAL A 119 -12.65 -8.05 -9.25
CA VAL A 119 -13.33 -6.79 -8.96
C VAL A 119 -12.74 -5.66 -9.79
N TRP A 120 -13.62 -4.75 -10.23
CA TRP A 120 -13.28 -3.48 -10.87
C TRP A 120 -14.11 -2.36 -10.25
N GLY A 121 -13.48 -1.22 -9.99
CA GLY A 121 -14.11 -0.03 -9.44
C GLY A 121 -14.30 1.05 -10.51
N PHE A 122 -15.41 1.78 -10.45
CA PHE A 122 -15.77 2.78 -11.46
C PHE A 122 -16.37 4.04 -10.84
N GLY A 123 -16.11 5.18 -11.49
CA GLY A 123 -16.64 6.50 -11.11
C GLY A 123 -15.83 7.22 -10.03
N TYR A 124 -14.69 6.67 -9.58
CA TYR A 124 -13.89 7.29 -8.53
C TYR A 124 -12.40 7.01 -8.70
N LYS A 125 -11.57 7.95 -8.26
CA LYS A 125 -10.14 7.73 -8.06
C LYS A 125 -9.91 7.00 -6.75
N GLY A 126 -9.35 5.79 -6.83
CA GLY A 126 -9.20 4.92 -5.67
C GLY A 126 -8.80 3.49 -6.01
N THR A 127 -8.96 2.58 -5.06
CA THR A 127 -8.64 1.16 -5.23
C THR A 127 -9.88 0.29 -5.17
N ALA A 128 -9.80 -0.90 -5.77
CA ALA A 128 -10.75 -2.00 -5.59
C ALA A 128 -9.97 -3.32 -5.64
N LYS A 129 -9.83 -4.02 -4.51
CA LYS A 129 -8.93 -5.20 -4.39
C LYS A 129 -9.56 -6.27 -3.51
N VAL A 130 -9.11 -7.52 -3.71
CA VAL A 130 -9.46 -8.65 -2.83
C VAL A 130 -8.37 -8.77 -1.77
N ILE A 131 -8.72 -8.57 -0.50
CA ILE A 131 -7.78 -8.54 0.63
C ILE A 131 -8.43 -9.31 1.79
N ASN A 132 -7.68 -10.21 2.43
CA ASN A 132 -8.11 -10.92 3.66
C ASN A 132 -9.50 -11.60 3.58
N GLY A 133 -9.87 -12.15 2.43
CA GLY A 133 -11.16 -12.85 2.27
C GLY A 133 -12.34 -11.95 1.94
N THR A 134 -12.12 -10.64 1.78
CA THR A 134 -13.14 -9.65 1.39
C THR A 134 -12.71 -8.90 0.14
N THR A 135 -13.66 -8.19 -0.47
CA THR A 135 -13.34 -7.18 -1.49
C THR A 135 -13.50 -5.81 -0.86
N GLU A 136 -12.45 -4.99 -0.95
CA GLU A 136 -12.39 -3.64 -0.40
C GLU A 136 -12.19 -2.64 -1.53
N ALA A 137 -12.95 -1.55 -1.48
CA ALA A 137 -12.82 -0.40 -2.36
C ALA A 137 -12.84 0.90 -1.56
N ARG A 138 -11.97 1.85 -1.91
CA ARG A 138 -11.84 3.13 -1.20
C ARG A 138 -11.43 4.24 -2.14
N SER A 139 -11.94 5.45 -1.90
CA SER A 139 -11.49 6.66 -2.59
C SER A 139 -10.14 7.14 -2.08
N THR A 140 -9.29 7.60 -2.99
CA THR A 140 -8.05 8.35 -2.70
C THR A 140 -8.00 9.71 -3.41
N GLY A 141 -9.04 10.07 -4.16
CA GLY A 141 -9.16 11.36 -4.82
C GLY A 141 -10.59 11.68 -5.23
N GLU A 142 -10.75 12.25 -6.42
CA GLU A 142 -12.07 12.67 -6.95
C GLU A 142 -13.06 11.51 -7.03
N ILE A 143 -14.31 11.79 -6.69
CA ILE A 143 -15.43 10.85 -6.69
C ILE A 143 -16.55 11.48 -7.50
N ASP A 144 -16.92 10.83 -8.60
CA ASP A 144 -18.11 11.13 -9.39
C ASP A 144 -19.24 10.17 -8.98
N LYS A 145 -18.98 8.86 -9.05
CA LYS A 145 -19.91 7.78 -8.66
C LYS A 145 -19.16 6.65 -7.95
N ILE A 146 -19.88 5.79 -7.24
CA ILE A 146 -19.28 4.63 -6.56
C ILE A 146 -19.84 3.35 -7.18
N GLY A 147 -19.15 2.77 -8.15
CA GLY A 147 -19.56 1.53 -8.81
C GLY A 147 -18.57 0.39 -8.63
N LEU A 148 -19.08 -0.84 -8.45
CA LEU A 148 -18.26 -2.06 -8.56
C LEU A 148 -18.84 -3.01 -9.60
N LEU A 149 -17.97 -3.58 -10.43
CA LEU A 149 -18.23 -4.77 -11.22
C LEU A 149 -17.48 -5.94 -10.57
N MET A 150 -18.17 -7.02 -10.26
CA MET A 150 -17.58 -8.21 -9.65
C MET A 150 -17.94 -9.48 -10.42
N SER A 151 -16.94 -10.34 -10.64
CA SER A 151 -17.11 -11.66 -11.23
C SER A 151 -16.74 -12.74 -10.22
N PHE A 152 -17.43 -13.87 -10.27
CA PHE A 152 -17.24 -15.04 -9.43
C PHE A 152 -17.14 -16.29 -10.30
N ARG A 153 -16.32 -17.25 -9.87
CA ARG A 153 -16.29 -18.58 -10.49
C ARG A 153 -17.67 -19.23 -10.36
N LYS A 154 -18.12 -19.88 -11.44
CA LYS A 154 -19.40 -20.62 -11.45
C LYS A 154 -19.51 -21.60 -10.28
N GLY A 155 -20.71 -21.71 -9.74
CA GLY A 155 -21.06 -22.69 -8.70
C GLY A 155 -20.71 -22.28 -7.28
N LEU A 156 -20.16 -21.08 -7.08
CA LEU A 156 -20.00 -20.48 -5.75
C LEU A 156 -21.33 -19.91 -5.21
N PHE A 157 -22.19 -19.45 -6.12
CA PHE A 157 -23.53 -19.00 -5.83
C PHE A 157 -24.55 -19.87 -6.59
N ALA A 158 -25.82 -19.78 -6.19
CA ALA A 158 -26.95 -20.31 -6.93
C ALA A 158 -27.93 -19.16 -7.27
N PRO A 159 -27.58 -18.26 -8.21
CA PRO A 159 -28.45 -17.13 -8.56
C PRO A 159 -29.79 -17.57 -9.13
N SER A 160 -30.87 -16.92 -8.70
CA SER A 160 -32.20 -17.09 -9.29
C SER A 160 -32.39 -16.28 -10.58
N LEU A 161 -31.68 -15.16 -10.71
CA LEU A 161 -31.71 -14.29 -11.89
C LEU A 161 -30.56 -14.61 -12.84
N LYS A 162 -30.82 -14.47 -14.14
CA LYS A 162 -29.83 -14.64 -15.20
C LYS A 162 -29.44 -13.27 -15.75
N GLY A 163 -28.16 -13.11 -16.07
CA GLY A 163 -27.68 -11.97 -16.83
C GLY A 163 -27.92 -12.16 -18.33
N GLU A 164 -28.02 -11.04 -19.06
CA GLU A 164 -28.02 -11.06 -20.52
C GLU A 164 -26.61 -11.31 -21.05
N GLY A 165 -26.48 -12.15 -22.08
CA GLY A 165 -25.18 -12.48 -22.68
C GLY A 165 -24.22 -13.23 -21.74
N SER A 166 -22.92 -13.01 -21.94
CA SER A 166 -21.84 -13.48 -21.07
C SER A 166 -21.36 -12.39 -20.11
N PHE A 167 -20.75 -12.78 -19.00
CA PHE A 167 -20.10 -11.82 -18.10
C PHE A 167 -18.96 -11.10 -18.82
N ALA A 168 -18.23 -11.77 -19.71
CA ALA A 168 -17.22 -11.15 -20.54
C ALA A 168 -17.77 -10.01 -21.42
N GLU A 169 -18.98 -10.15 -21.97
CA GLU A 169 -19.66 -9.08 -22.73
C GLU A 169 -20.06 -7.92 -21.82
N LEU A 170 -20.64 -8.21 -20.64
CA LEU A 170 -20.94 -7.19 -19.63
C LEU A 170 -19.68 -6.41 -19.22
N GLN A 171 -18.58 -7.13 -19.02
CA GLN A 171 -17.28 -6.54 -18.70
C GLN A 171 -16.73 -5.70 -19.85
N ALA A 172 -16.83 -6.17 -21.08
CA ALA A 172 -16.36 -5.42 -22.24
C ALA A 172 -17.16 -4.12 -22.42
N GLU A 173 -18.48 -4.18 -22.25
CA GLU A 173 -19.34 -2.99 -22.27
C GLU A 173 -18.98 -2.04 -21.14
N ALA A 174 -18.74 -2.57 -19.94
CA ALA A 174 -18.28 -1.81 -18.80
C ALA A 174 -16.96 -1.09 -19.03
N PHE A 175 -16.07 -1.72 -19.77
CA PHE A 175 -14.75 -1.17 -20.01
C PHE A 175 -14.79 -0.03 -21.02
N LYS A 176 -15.81 0.05 -21.90
CA LYS A 176 -15.96 1.15 -22.84
C LYS A 176 -16.11 2.48 -22.11
N GLY A 177 -15.27 3.45 -22.46
CA GLY A 177 -15.27 4.77 -21.82
C GLY A 177 -14.66 4.80 -20.42
N SER A 178 -14.17 3.67 -19.91
CA SER A 178 -13.41 3.58 -18.65
C SER A 178 -11.91 3.44 -18.87
N ASP A 179 -11.14 3.54 -17.79
CA ASP A 179 -9.68 3.29 -17.81
C ASP A 179 -9.28 1.86 -18.15
N PHE A 180 -10.22 0.93 -18.03
CA PHE A 180 -10.01 -0.45 -18.41
C PHE A 180 -10.25 -0.70 -19.91
N GLY A 181 -10.86 0.28 -20.59
CA GLY A 181 -11.09 0.23 -22.03
C GLY A 181 -9.80 0.46 -22.79
N GLY A 182 -9.32 -0.57 -23.50
CA GLY A 182 -8.42 -0.35 -24.62
C GLY A 182 -9.09 0.63 -25.59
N GLY A 183 -8.36 1.67 -26.02
CA GLY A 183 -8.86 2.76 -26.83
C GLY A 183 -9.84 2.29 -27.90
N SER A 184 -10.93 3.05 -28.06
CA SER A 184 -12.03 2.83 -29.00
C SER A 184 -11.63 1.99 -30.21
N GLU A 185 -12.44 0.97 -30.55
CA GLU A 185 -12.36 0.29 -31.85
C GLU A 185 -12.64 1.32 -32.96
N GLY A 186 -11.62 2.09 -33.31
CA GLY A 186 -11.57 2.92 -34.48
C GLY A 186 -11.48 2.05 -35.72
N GLU A 187 -11.92 2.61 -36.84
CA GLU A 187 -11.81 2.01 -38.16
C GLU A 187 -10.43 1.36 -38.40
N PRO A 188 -10.34 0.27 -39.21
CA PRO A 188 -9.09 -0.41 -39.45
C PRO A 188 -7.99 0.57 -39.88
N MET A 189 -6.98 0.68 -39.03
CA MET A 189 -5.85 1.58 -39.17
C MET A 189 -5.27 1.54 -40.59
N SER A 190 -5.13 2.71 -41.20
CA SER A 190 -4.58 2.86 -42.55
C SER A 190 -3.15 2.33 -42.61
N SER A 191 -2.69 1.95 -43.81
CA SER A 191 -1.31 1.49 -44.00
C SER A 191 -0.26 2.51 -43.57
N GLY A 192 -0.57 3.81 -43.65
CA GLY A 192 0.32 4.89 -43.19
C GLY A 192 0.49 4.94 -41.68
N GLU A 193 -0.59 4.76 -40.92
CA GLU A 193 -0.57 4.75 -39.45
C GLU A 193 0.15 3.52 -38.89
N LYS A 194 0.04 2.36 -39.55
CA LYS A 194 0.81 1.15 -39.18
C LYS A 194 2.32 1.36 -39.33
N ILE A 195 2.74 2.01 -40.43
CA ILE A 195 4.15 2.35 -40.65
C ILE A 195 4.62 3.35 -39.58
N LEU A 196 3.80 4.36 -39.26
CA LEU A 196 4.11 5.32 -38.21
C LEU A 196 4.28 4.65 -36.84
N MET A 197 3.41 3.70 -36.47
CA MET A 197 3.56 2.95 -35.22
C MET A 197 4.85 2.12 -35.17
N ILE A 198 5.24 1.48 -36.27
CA ILE A 198 6.51 0.73 -36.34
C ILE A 198 7.70 1.67 -36.14
N VAL A 199 7.67 2.86 -36.75
CA VAL A 199 8.73 3.86 -36.60
C VAL A 199 8.78 4.39 -35.17
N VAL A 200 7.64 4.75 -34.59
CA VAL A 200 7.55 5.24 -33.19
C VAL A 200 7.99 4.14 -32.22
N GLY A 201 7.51 2.91 -32.39
CA GLY A 201 7.94 1.76 -31.60
C GLY A 201 9.44 1.47 -31.72
N GLY A 202 10.00 1.62 -32.93
CA GLY A 202 11.44 1.53 -33.17
C GLY A 202 12.24 2.62 -32.44
N ILE A 203 11.77 3.86 -32.45
CA ILE A 203 12.39 4.97 -31.72
C ILE A 203 12.35 4.69 -30.21
N ILE A 204 11.21 4.27 -29.67
CA ILE A 204 11.06 3.91 -28.25
C ILE A 204 12.03 2.79 -27.88
N ALA A 205 12.13 1.74 -28.70
CA ALA A 205 13.05 0.63 -28.47
C ALA A 205 14.53 1.08 -28.47
N VAL A 206 14.90 2.01 -29.36
CA VAL A 206 16.24 2.60 -29.38
C VAL A 206 16.50 3.44 -28.12
N LEU A 207 15.54 4.24 -27.68
CA LEU A 207 15.66 5.03 -26.45
C LEU A 207 15.83 4.14 -25.21
N ILE A 208 15.06 3.04 -25.13
CA ILE A 208 15.21 2.03 -24.07
C ILE A 208 16.60 1.40 -24.11
N LEU A 209 17.09 1.04 -25.30
CA LEU A 209 18.44 0.48 -25.46
C LEU A 209 19.54 1.47 -25.03
N ILE A 210 19.39 2.75 -25.38
CA ILE A 210 20.32 3.82 -24.96
C ILE A 210 20.30 3.97 -23.44
N ALA A 211 19.12 4.02 -22.83
CA ALA A 211 18.96 4.10 -21.37
C ALA A 211 19.60 2.88 -20.68
N PHE A 212 19.39 1.67 -21.23
CA PHE A 212 20.02 0.45 -20.73
C PHE A 212 21.55 0.48 -20.84
N ILE A 213 22.11 0.94 -21.97
CA ILE A 213 23.56 1.09 -22.15
C ILE A 213 24.12 2.14 -21.20
N TYR A 214 23.42 3.25 -20.99
CA TYR A 214 23.80 4.30 -20.05
C TYR A 214 23.83 3.76 -18.61
N ASP A 215 22.74 3.13 -18.16
CA ASP A 215 22.63 2.51 -16.83
C ASP A 215 23.72 1.45 -16.60
N TYR A 216 23.95 0.58 -17.60
CA TYR A 216 25.02 -0.42 -17.54
C TYR A 216 26.40 0.23 -17.40
N ARG A 217 26.70 1.28 -18.19
CA ARG A 217 27.99 1.99 -18.11
C ARG A 217 28.16 2.72 -16.78
N LEU A 218 27.11 3.38 -16.30
CA LEU A 218 27.09 4.09 -15.02
C LEU A 218 27.42 3.13 -13.87
N LYS A 219 26.67 2.01 -13.75
CA LYS A 219 26.90 0.96 -12.75
C LYS A 219 28.28 0.31 -12.89
N ARG A 220 28.74 0.07 -14.12
CA ARG A 220 30.07 -0.51 -14.37
C ARG A 220 31.17 0.43 -13.89
N ASN A 221 31.11 1.71 -14.23
CA ASN A 221 32.11 2.69 -13.83
C ASN A 221 32.15 2.84 -12.30
N ALA A 222 30.99 2.88 -11.64
CA ALA A 222 30.92 2.90 -10.18
C ALA A 222 31.55 1.67 -9.53
N ARG A 223 31.39 0.46 -10.09
CA ARG A 223 32.05 -0.77 -9.61
C ARG A 223 33.57 -0.80 -9.82
N MET A 224 34.09 0.05 -10.70
CA MET A 224 35.53 0.16 -10.99
C MET A 224 36.21 1.23 -10.13
N LEU A 225 35.47 1.98 -9.31
CA LEU A 225 36.05 2.96 -8.40
C LEU A 225 36.99 2.27 -7.39
N PRO A 226 38.11 2.91 -7.03
CA PRO A 226 39.01 2.40 -6.00
C PRO A 226 38.28 2.11 -4.69
N TYR A 227 38.75 1.10 -3.97
CA TYR A 227 38.22 0.81 -2.64
C TYR A 227 38.48 1.97 -1.68
N TYR A 228 37.47 2.26 -0.87
CA TYR A 228 37.53 3.18 0.25
C TYR A 228 37.12 2.41 1.51
N LYS A 229 37.76 2.66 2.66
CA LYS A 229 37.60 1.79 3.85
C LYS A 229 37.02 2.50 5.06
N GLU A 230 36.78 3.80 4.96
CA GLU A 230 36.33 4.63 6.07
C GLU A 230 34.92 5.13 5.80
N VAL A 231 34.20 5.41 6.88
CA VAL A 231 32.93 6.12 6.83
C VAL A 231 33.23 7.58 7.18
N SER A 232 32.83 8.52 6.32
CA SER A 232 32.99 9.94 6.63
C SER A 232 31.96 10.36 7.69
N PRO A 233 32.36 11.12 8.74
CA PRO A 233 31.42 11.69 9.70
C PRO A 233 30.38 12.66 9.09
N ALA A 234 30.64 13.16 7.87
CA ALA A 234 29.73 14.04 7.16
C ALA A 234 28.61 13.29 6.41
N TRP A 235 28.76 11.98 6.22
CA TRP A 235 27.74 11.19 5.52
C TRP A 235 26.54 10.92 6.42
N THR A 236 25.36 10.98 5.83
CA THR A 236 24.14 10.49 6.47
C THR A 236 23.66 9.23 5.72
N LEU A 237 22.89 8.39 6.38
CA LEU A 237 22.24 7.23 5.75
C LEU A 237 21.29 7.68 4.66
N LEU A 238 20.64 8.82 4.84
CA LEU A 238 19.71 9.37 3.86
C LEU A 238 20.41 9.92 2.61
N THR A 239 21.55 10.63 2.76
CA THR A 239 22.33 11.07 1.59
C THR A 239 23.00 9.89 0.89
N ALA A 240 23.47 8.90 1.65
CA ALA A 240 23.99 7.66 1.07
C ALA A 240 22.91 6.85 0.34
N ALA A 241 21.69 6.77 0.88
CA ALA A 241 20.54 6.16 0.23
C ALA A 241 20.21 6.83 -1.10
N LYS A 242 20.19 8.17 -1.15
CA LYS A 242 20.02 8.95 -2.38
C LYS A 242 21.07 8.60 -3.43
N VAL A 243 22.34 8.50 -3.04
CA VAL A 243 23.41 8.10 -3.96
C VAL A 243 23.20 6.67 -4.47
N LEU A 244 22.72 5.74 -3.64
CA LEU A 244 22.43 4.37 -4.10
C LEU A 244 21.22 4.30 -5.05
N GLU A 245 20.24 5.18 -4.87
CA GLU A 245 19.05 5.33 -5.72
C GLU A 245 19.47 5.70 -7.16
N ASP A 246 20.43 6.60 -7.33
CA ASP A 246 20.99 7.00 -8.63
C ASP A 246 21.55 5.81 -9.44
N TYR A 247 21.91 4.71 -8.76
CA TYR A 247 22.42 3.47 -9.38
C TYR A 247 21.44 2.29 -9.27
N GLY A 248 20.19 2.50 -8.82
CA GLY A 248 19.22 1.43 -8.61
C GLY A 248 19.74 0.33 -7.66
N TRP A 249 20.57 0.70 -6.69
CA TRP A 249 21.10 -0.20 -5.65
C TRP A 249 20.44 0.01 -4.29
N TYR A 250 19.65 1.08 -4.14
CA TYR A 250 18.91 1.36 -2.93
C TYR A 250 17.74 0.39 -2.76
N LYS A 251 17.45 0.11 -1.49
CA LYS A 251 16.30 -0.66 -1.03
C LYS A 251 15.84 -0.05 0.28
N GLN A 252 14.55 0.25 0.39
CA GLN A 252 14.01 0.92 1.56
C GLN A 252 14.13 0.08 2.83
N GLU A 253 13.94 -1.24 2.72
CA GLU A 253 14.12 -2.20 3.81
C GLU A 253 15.55 -2.19 4.41
N ASN A 254 16.55 -1.87 3.58
CA ASN A 254 17.93 -1.75 4.03
C ASN A 254 18.17 -0.47 4.84
N LEU A 255 17.49 0.63 4.51
CA LEU A 255 17.56 1.88 5.27
C LEU A 255 16.94 1.68 6.66
N PHE A 256 15.77 1.04 6.76
CA PHE A 256 15.19 0.67 8.07
C PHE A 256 16.14 -0.18 8.91
N ALA A 257 16.75 -1.18 8.28
CA ALA A 257 17.66 -2.07 8.97
C ALA A 257 18.90 -1.32 9.48
N ALA A 258 19.43 -0.39 8.69
CA ALA A 258 20.56 0.45 9.07
C ALA A 258 20.20 1.41 10.23
N LEU A 259 19.02 2.02 10.19
CA LEU A 259 18.51 2.87 11.29
C LEU A 259 18.33 2.06 12.59
N MET A 260 17.80 0.83 12.51
CA MET A 260 17.69 -0.06 13.67
C MET A 260 19.06 -0.42 14.25
N LEU A 261 20.05 -0.78 13.42
CA LEU A 261 21.42 -1.02 13.89
C LEU A 261 22.00 0.22 14.58
N ARG A 262 21.75 1.42 14.03
CA ARG A 262 22.17 2.67 14.66
C ARG A 262 21.49 2.91 16.01
N LEU A 263 20.21 2.57 16.15
CA LEU A 263 19.48 2.64 17.42
C LEU A 263 20.01 1.64 18.46
N ILE A 264 20.42 0.43 18.04
CA ILE A 264 21.13 -0.53 18.90
C ILE A 264 22.46 0.06 19.36
N GLY A 265 23.26 0.62 18.45
CA GLY A 265 24.53 1.29 18.78
C GLY A 265 24.37 2.47 19.75
N LYS A 266 23.24 3.16 19.69
CA LYS A 266 22.86 4.23 20.64
C LYS A 266 22.26 3.73 21.96
N GLY A 267 22.11 2.41 22.14
CA GLY A 267 21.50 1.81 23.33
C GLY A 267 20.01 2.12 23.49
N LYS A 268 19.31 2.43 22.39
CA LYS A 268 17.86 2.69 22.38
C LYS A 268 17.03 1.45 22.12
N LEU A 269 17.64 0.47 21.46
CA LEU A 269 17.11 -0.88 21.25
C LEU A 269 18.07 -1.88 21.86
N SER A 270 17.54 -2.95 22.45
CA SER A 270 18.31 -4.09 22.95
C SER A 270 17.82 -5.38 22.32
N VAL A 271 18.71 -6.38 22.23
CA VAL A 271 18.34 -7.72 21.80
C VAL A 271 18.40 -8.66 23.00
N GLU A 272 17.24 -9.21 23.38
CA GLU A 272 17.13 -10.13 24.51
C GLU A 272 16.76 -11.54 24.07
N VAL A 273 17.03 -12.51 24.94
CA VAL A 273 16.58 -13.89 24.76
C VAL A 273 15.12 -13.98 25.20
N GLY A 274 14.23 -14.25 24.26
CA GLY A 274 12.80 -14.43 24.48
C GLY A 274 12.45 -15.76 25.14
N GLU A 275 11.16 -15.96 25.40
CA GLU A 275 10.65 -17.16 26.06
C GLU A 275 10.27 -18.28 25.09
N LYS A 276 9.88 -17.94 23.85
CA LYS A 276 9.50 -18.94 22.85
C LYS A 276 10.73 -19.64 22.29
N LEU A 277 10.52 -20.87 21.80
CA LEU A 277 11.57 -21.66 21.15
C LEU A 277 11.46 -21.53 19.63
N ASP A 278 12.61 -21.37 18.98
CA ASP A 278 12.75 -21.44 17.53
C ASP A 278 12.53 -22.89 17.02
N LYS A 279 12.49 -23.05 15.69
CA LYS A 279 12.32 -24.36 15.02
C LYS A 279 13.42 -25.39 15.37
N LYS A 280 14.50 -24.98 16.05
CA LYS A 280 15.61 -25.83 16.50
C LYS A 280 15.61 -26.03 18.02
N GLY A 281 14.56 -25.62 18.73
CA GLY A 281 14.43 -25.76 20.18
C GLY A 281 15.29 -24.80 21.00
N ARG A 282 15.80 -23.73 20.39
CA ARG A 282 16.58 -22.69 21.09
C ARG A 282 15.66 -21.52 21.42
N LYS A 283 15.87 -20.84 22.55
CA LYS A 283 15.12 -19.62 22.84
C LYS A 283 15.32 -18.59 21.71
N GLU A 284 14.22 -18.06 21.20
CA GLU A 284 14.25 -17.04 20.15
C GLU A 284 14.85 -15.74 20.70
N LYS A 285 15.38 -14.90 19.82
CA LYS A 285 15.77 -13.54 20.19
C LYS A 285 14.63 -12.58 19.88
N VAL A 286 14.45 -11.61 20.75
CA VAL A 286 13.43 -10.57 20.62
C VAL A 286 14.10 -9.19 20.71
N MET A 287 13.55 -8.22 20.00
CA MET A 287 14.01 -6.85 20.05
C MET A 287 13.14 -6.05 21.01
N LYS A 288 13.77 -5.27 21.88
CA LYS A 288 13.07 -4.47 22.89
C LYS A 288 13.45 -3.01 22.78
N VAL A 289 12.45 -2.17 22.99
CA VAL A 289 12.65 -0.74 23.18
C VAL A 289 13.14 -0.53 24.61
N VAL A 290 14.33 0.06 24.75
CA VAL A 290 14.87 0.43 26.06
C VAL A 290 13.97 1.52 26.65
N PRO A 291 13.46 1.37 27.89
CA PRO A 291 12.54 2.33 28.49
C PRO A 291 13.08 3.76 28.46
N THR A 292 12.47 4.60 27.63
CA THR A 292 12.76 6.03 27.50
C THR A 292 11.46 6.74 27.11
N MET A 293 11.31 8.00 27.54
CA MET A 293 10.26 8.85 26.98
C MET A 293 10.65 9.17 25.53
N VAL A 294 9.72 8.96 24.60
CA VAL A 294 9.91 9.26 23.17
C VAL A 294 8.71 10.07 22.72
N ASP A 295 8.93 11.36 22.50
CA ASP A 295 7.92 12.24 21.89
C ASP A 295 8.00 12.13 20.36
N LYS A 296 6.90 12.43 19.68
CA LYS A 296 6.90 12.53 18.20
C LYS A 296 7.91 13.62 17.80
N PRO A 297 8.90 13.32 16.94
CA PRO A 297 9.87 14.32 16.53
C PRO A 297 9.19 15.48 15.79
N PHE A 298 9.55 16.72 16.14
CA PHE A 298 9.08 17.90 15.41
C PHE A 298 9.86 18.04 14.09
N VAL A 299 9.17 18.28 12.98
CA VAL A 299 9.79 18.38 11.65
C VAL A 299 10.39 19.78 11.48
N PRO A 300 11.69 19.97 11.79
CA PRO A 300 12.62 20.33 10.73
C PRO A 300 14.08 19.94 11.05
N ALA A 301 14.56 18.87 10.41
CA ALA A 301 15.94 18.66 9.94
C ALA A 301 16.04 17.18 9.54
N ARG A 302 16.23 16.89 8.25
CA ARG A 302 16.40 15.51 7.77
C ARG A 302 17.82 15.02 8.06
N SER A 303 18.05 14.59 9.29
CA SER A 303 19.28 13.96 9.75
C SER A 303 19.04 12.50 10.09
N ASP A 304 20.11 11.71 10.19
CA ASP A 304 19.98 10.33 10.67
C ASP A 304 19.46 10.26 12.10
N ASP A 305 19.75 11.27 12.92
CA ASP A 305 19.23 11.36 14.29
C ASP A 305 17.72 11.53 14.28
N TYR A 306 17.21 12.43 13.43
CA TYR A 306 15.77 12.61 13.25
C TYR A 306 15.09 11.32 12.77
N LEU A 307 15.65 10.64 11.76
CA LEU A 307 15.10 9.37 11.28
C LEU A 307 15.16 8.27 12.35
N CYS A 308 16.24 8.21 13.13
CA CYS A 308 16.36 7.31 14.26
C CYS A 308 15.29 7.60 15.33
N ASP A 309 15.09 8.86 15.68
CA ASP A 309 14.13 9.28 16.70
C ASP A 309 12.69 9.00 16.24
N TYR A 310 12.39 9.19 14.95
CA TYR A 310 11.08 8.87 14.38
C TYR A 310 10.85 7.35 14.37
N LEU A 311 11.82 6.58 13.90
CA LEU A 311 11.72 5.12 13.95
C LEU A 311 11.56 4.62 15.40
N LEU A 312 12.31 5.18 16.33
CA LEU A 312 12.19 4.87 17.75
C LEU A 312 10.81 5.23 18.30
N TYR A 313 10.23 6.36 17.90
CA TYR A 313 8.87 6.75 18.25
C TYR A 313 7.87 5.68 17.81
N ILE A 314 7.90 5.30 16.53
CA ILE A 314 7.03 4.25 15.96
C ILE A 314 7.16 2.94 16.77
N LEU A 315 8.40 2.47 16.96
CA LEU A 315 8.66 1.22 17.69
C LEU A 315 8.22 1.32 19.17
N ALA A 316 8.39 2.48 19.79
CA ALA A 316 8.01 2.72 21.19
C ALA A 316 6.49 2.71 21.40
N GLN A 317 5.72 3.19 20.42
CA GLN A 317 4.25 3.15 20.47
C GLN A 317 3.70 1.75 20.15
N ALA A 318 4.37 1.00 19.28
CA ALA A 318 3.96 -0.32 18.85
C ALA A 318 4.39 -1.47 19.79
N LYS A 319 5.28 -1.21 20.77
CA LYS A 319 5.80 -2.27 21.66
C LYS A 319 4.71 -2.86 22.57
N ASP A 320 4.91 -4.10 22.99
CA ASP A 320 4.04 -4.74 23.97
C ASP A 320 4.27 -4.22 25.41
N GLN A 321 3.50 -4.76 26.36
CA GLN A 321 3.61 -4.41 27.79
C GLN A 321 4.99 -4.69 28.41
N ASN A 322 5.77 -5.60 27.82
CA ASN A 322 7.13 -5.94 28.25
C ASN A 322 8.19 -5.15 27.48
N GLY A 323 7.77 -4.26 26.57
CA GLY A 323 8.63 -3.46 25.71
C GLY A 323 9.17 -4.20 24.48
N ILE A 324 8.64 -5.38 24.17
CA ILE A 324 9.04 -6.19 23.02
C ILE A 324 8.32 -5.69 21.77
N ILE A 325 9.08 -5.53 20.69
CA ILE A 325 8.55 -5.21 19.36
C ILE A 325 7.99 -6.50 18.76
N GLN A 326 6.69 -6.52 18.46
CA GLN A 326 6.02 -7.64 17.82
C GLN A 326 5.41 -7.18 16.49
N GLN A 327 5.48 -8.04 15.48
CA GLN A 327 5.07 -7.73 14.12
C GLN A 327 3.58 -7.36 14.05
N ASP A 328 2.71 -8.16 14.68
CA ASP A 328 1.26 -7.94 14.72
C ASP A 328 0.88 -6.62 15.42
N LYS A 329 1.64 -6.23 16.45
CA LYS A 329 1.43 -4.96 17.17
C LYS A 329 1.89 -3.76 16.37
N LEU A 330 2.98 -3.90 15.65
CA LEU A 330 3.47 -2.87 14.74
C LEU A 330 2.51 -2.64 13.57
N GLU A 331 2.01 -3.72 12.97
CA GLU A 331 0.97 -3.68 11.93
C GLU A 331 -0.32 -3.02 12.46
N GLN A 332 -0.84 -3.49 13.59
CA GLN A 332 -2.03 -2.93 14.23
C GLN A 332 -1.86 -1.44 14.60
N TRP A 333 -0.68 -1.05 15.10
CA TRP A 333 -0.42 0.34 15.41
C TRP A 333 -0.38 1.20 14.14
N ALA A 334 0.32 0.75 13.10
CA ALA A 334 0.42 1.47 11.84
C ALA A 334 -0.95 1.65 11.15
N GLU A 335 -1.81 0.63 11.18
CA GLU A 335 -3.22 0.70 10.70
C GLU A 335 -4.03 1.83 11.34
N ASN A 336 -3.75 2.15 12.59
CA ASN A 336 -4.47 3.18 13.34
C ASN A 336 -3.78 4.55 13.32
N ASN A 337 -2.55 4.66 12.80
CA ASN A 337 -1.71 5.86 12.85
C ASN A 337 -1.13 6.18 11.46
N THR A 338 -1.99 6.22 10.44
CA THR A 338 -1.59 6.37 9.04
C THR A 338 -0.85 7.69 8.76
N GLU A 339 -1.22 8.77 9.46
CA GLU A 339 -0.56 10.08 9.34
C GLU A 339 0.90 10.03 9.82
N ASP A 340 1.18 9.34 10.93
CA ASP A 340 2.55 9.16 11.43
C ASP A 340 3.40 8.30 10.49
N ILE A 341 2.78 7.29 9.85
CA ILE A 341 3.46 6.48 8.84
C ILE A 341 3.76 7.31 7.58
N ASP A 342 2.82 8.11 7.11
CA ASP A 342 3.01 8.99 5.95
C ASP A 342 4.10 10.04 6.19
N ASP A 343 4.06 10.72 7.34
CA ASP A 343 5.09 11.66 7.78
C ASP A 343 6.48 11.01 7.81
N PHE A 344 6.57 9.78 8.33
CA PHE A 344 7.83 9.04 8.38
C PHE A 344 8.31 8.65 6.97
N CYS A 345 7.39 8.23 6.09
CA CYS A 345 7.72 7.97 4.68
C CYS A 345 8.24 9.23 3.99
N HIS A 346 7.60 10.37 4.20
CA HIS A 346 8.03 11.65 3.68
C HIS A 346 9.41 12.06 4.22
N ALA A 347 9.70 11.75 5.49
CA ALA A 347 11.01 11.99 6.07
C ALA A 347 12.13 11.16 5.41
N MET A 348 11.83 9.93 5.00
CA MET A 348 12.78 9.01 4.36
C MET A 348 12.88 9.14 2.84
N ASP A 349 11.98 9.90 2.23
CA ASP A 349 11.95 10.10 0.78
C ASP A 349 13.27 10.75 0.30
N THR A 350 14.06 9.96 -0.42
CA THR A 350 15.37 10.34 -0.96
C THR A 350 15.26 11.36 -2.09
N THR A 351 14.09 11.45 -2.75
CA THR A 351 13.89 12.36 -3.90
C THR A 351 13.86 13.82 -3.45
N THR A 352 13.34 14.07 -2.25
CA THR A 352 13.21 15.40 -1.65
C THR A 352 14.44 15.84 -0.83
N VAL A 353 15.48 15.01 -0.76
CA VAL A 353 16.75 15.32 -0.07
C VAL A 353 17.63 16.20 -0.94
N GLU A 354 18.10 17.32 -0.40
CA GLU A 354 19.09 18.17 -1.06
C GLU A 354 20.39 17.38 -1.32
N ASP A 355 20.93 17.52 -2.53
CA ASP A 355 22.19 16.90 -2.90
C ASP A 355 23.36 17.69 -2.33
N THR A 356 23.70 17.38 -1.08
CA THR A 356 24.77 18.07 -0.33
C THR A 356 26.13 17.38 -0.45
N MET A 357 26.18 16.18 -1.04
CA MET A 357 27.38 15.34 -1.05
C MET A 357 28.22 15.61 -2.30
N SER A 358 29.49 15.97 -2.12
CA SER A 358 30.39 16.29 -3.23
C SER A 358 30.70 15.05 -4.11
N ASP A 359 31.13 15.28 -5.35
CA ASP A 359 31.53 14.19 -6.27
C ASP A 359 32.61 13.27 -5.67
N SER A 360 33.55 13.85 -4.92
CA SER A 360 34.62 13.09 -4.24
C SER A 360 34.03 12.19 -3.16
N GLU A 361 33.12 12.69 -2.33
CA GLU A 361 32.43 11.91 -1.31
C GLU A 361 31.56 10.82 -1.93
N ARG A 362 30.87 11.11 -3.05
CA ARG A 362 30.12 10.11 -3.84
C ARG A 362 31.03 8.96 -4.28
N GLN A 363 32.22 9.28 -4.80
CA GLN A 363 33.20 8.26 -5.19
C GLN A 363 33.70 7.44 -3.99
N HIS A 364 33.96 8.08 -2.86
CA HIS A 364 34.35 7.39 -1.62
C HIS A 364 33.26 6.46 -1.10
N LEU A 365 32.00 6.88 -1.08
CA LEU A 365 30.87 6.03 -0.66
C LEU A 365 30.73 4.79 -1.56
N LEU A 366 30.82 4.98 -2.88
CA LEU A 366 30.78 3.87 -3.85
C LEU A 366 32.01 2.97 -3.72
N GLY A 367 33.18 3.53 -3.43
CA GLY A 367 34.40 2.80 -3.10
C GLY A 367 34.25 1.94 -1.84
N LEU A 368 33.59 2.45 -0.80
CA LEU A 368 33.25 1.71 0.42
C LEU A 368 32.29 0.56 0.10
N ARG A 369 31.24 0.84 -0.67
CA ARG A 369 30.32 -0.20 -1.13
C ARG A 369 31.05 -1.32 -1.87
N ASN A 370 31.97 -0.99 -2.78
CA ASN A 370 32.75 -1.97 -3.52
C ASN A 370 33.68 -2.78 -2.61
N TYR A 371 34.35 -2.12 -1.67
CA TYR A 371 35.19 -2.77 -0.66
C TYR A 371 34.39 -3.81 0.15
N LEU A 372 33.22 -3.43 0.63
CA LEU A 372 32.36 -4.33 1.43
C LEU A 372 31.75 -5.45 0.58
N ALA A 373 31.42 -5.18 -0.69
CA ALA A 373 30.97 -6.21 -1.62
C ALA A 373 32.03 -7.30 -1.85
N ASP A 374 33.30 -6.92 -1.91
CA ASP A 374 34.44 -7.78 -2.20
C ASP A 374 35.30 -8.11 -0.96
N PHE A 375 34.81 -7.85 0.26
CA PHE A 375 35.59 -7.93 1.49
C PHE A 375 36.50 -9.18 1.60
N SER A 376 35.93 -10.39 1.45
CA SER A 376 36.70 -11.66 1.41
C SER A 376 37.80 -11.76 0.36
N LYS A 377 37.69 -11.07 -0.78
CA LYS A 377 38.69 -11.09 -1.86
C LYS A 377 39.85 -10.15 -1.60
N THR A 378 39.65 -9.12 -0.77
CA THR A 378 40.68 -8.12 -0.51
C THR A 378 41.85 -8.68 0.32
N GLY A 379 41.62 -9.77 1.07
CA GLY A 379 42.61 -10.37 1.97
C GLY A 379 43.06 -9.44 3.09
N ASP A 380 42.36 -8.31 3.25
CA ASP A 380 42.80 -7.21 4.09
C ASP A 380 42.37 -7.43 5.54
N ARG A 381 43.37 -7.47 6.42
CA ARG A 381 43.21 -7.62 7.86
C ARG A 381 43.66 -6.36 8.62
N SER A 382 43.88 -5.24 7.92
CA SER A 382 44.56 -4.06 8.45
C SER A 382 43.64 -3.05 9.18
N ILE A 383 42.33 -3.26 9.24
CA ILE A 383 41.43 -2.34 9.96
C ILE A 383 41.56 -2.63 11.47
N THR A 384 42.49 -1.92 12.11
CA THR A 384 42.86 -2.09 13.51
C THR A 384 42.10 -1.19 14.50
N ASP A 385 41.35 -0.17 14.04
CA ASP A 385 40.52 0.65 14.95
C ASP A 385 39.09 0.10 15.01
N VAL A 386 38.74 -0.44 16.17
CA VAL A 386 37.42 -1.01 16.49
C VAL A 386 36.29 -0.01 16.25
N ARG A 387 36.55 1.28 16.50
CA ARG A 387 35.53 2.35 16.39
C ARG A 387 35.05 2.59 14.96
N VAL A 388 35.78 2.10 13.96
CA VAL A 388 35.41 2.22 12.54
C VAL A 388 34.41 1.13 12.13
N TRP A 389 34.38 0.00 12.86
CA TRP A 389 33.55 -1.14 12.47
C TRP A 389 32.07 -0.95 12.71
N ASP A 390 31.68 -0.22 13.77
CA ASP A 390 30.27 0.01 14.09
C ASP A 390 29.57 0.74 12.92
N ASP A 391 30.16 1.83 12.42
CA ASP A 391 29.65 2.57 11.26
C ASP A 391 29.75 1.75 9.97
N ILE A 392 30.84 1.01 9.75
CA ILE A 392 30.96 0.12 8.58
C ILE A 392 29.82 -0.91 8.56
N ILE A 393 29.46 -1.50 9.70
CA ILE A 393 28.38 -2.49 9.79
C ILE A 393 27.04 -1.83 9.46
N ILE A 394 26.79 -0.63 9.99
CA ILE A 394 25.57 0.14 9.68
C ILE A 394 25.49 0.46 8.17
N TYR A 395 26.55 0.96 7.56
CA TYR A 395 26.58 1.26 6.11
C TYR A 395 26.52 -0.01 5.25
N SER A 396 27.13 -1.11 5.70
CA SER A 396 27.00 -2.40 5.03
C SER A 396 25.55 -2.87 5.00
N GLN A 397 24.72 -2.46 5.97
CA GLN A 397 23.31 -2.81 6.05
C GLN A 397 22.51 -2.04 5.02
N LEU A 398 22.79 -0.74 4.91
CA LEU A 398 22.25 0.09 3.84
C LEU A 398 22.60 -0.49 2.44
N PHE A 399 23.83 -0.98 2.26
CA PHE A 399 24.27 -1.60 1.00
C PHE A 399 23.73 -3.02 0.77
N GLY A 400 23.16 -3.67 1.78
CA GLY A 400 22.67 -5.06 1.70
C GLY A 400 23.76 -6.13 1.81
N PHE A 401 24.91 -5.82 2.43
CA PHE A 401 26.06 -6.73 2.56
C PHE A 401 26.35 -7.17 4.01
N THR A 402 25.63 -6.70 5.02
CA THR A 402 25.96 -6.95 6.45
C THR A 402 26.07 -8.41 6.84
N LYS A 403 25.14 -9.26 6.39
CA LYS A 403 25.19 -10.69 6.71
C LYS A 403 26.47 -11.34 6.19
N LYS A 404 26.92 -10.95 4.99
CA LYS A 404 28.18 -11.42 4.41
C LYS A 404 29.35 -10.87 5.22
N LEU A 405 29.36 -9.55 5.44
CA LEU A 405 30.41 -8.86 6.20
C LEU A 405 30.61 -9.49 7.58
N MET A 406 29.55 -9.68 8.36
CA MET A 406 29.65 -10.21 9.72
C MET A 406 30.17 -11.63 9.79
N LYS A 407 29.76 -12.49 8.84
CA LYS A 407 30.28 -13.85 8.74
C LYS A 407 31.79 -13.85 8.45
N GLU A 408 32.27 -12.90 7.66
CA GLU A 408 33.68 -12.76 7.29
C GLU A 408 34.47 -12.03 8.40
N LEU A 409 33.88 -11.02 9.04
CA LEU A 409 34.47 -10.26 10.15
C LEU A 409 34.78 -11.16 11.34
N HIS A 410 33.86 -12.05 11.72
CA HIS A 410 34.08 -13.00 12.82
C HIS A 410 35.28 -13.94 12.55
N GLN A 411 35.66 -14.17 11.28
CA GLN A 411 36.84 -14.96 10.93
C GLN A 411 38.15 -14.17 11.03
N VAL A 412 38.08 -12.85 10.81
CA VAL A 412 39.26 -11.97 10.73
C VAL A 412 39.53 -11.26 12.05
N CYS A 413 38.48 -10.88 12.78
CA CYS A 413 38.50 -10.20 14.06
C CYS A 413 37.48 -10.87 15.01
N PRO A 414 37.79 -12.08 15.52
CA PRO A 414 36.86 -12.82 16.40
C PRO A 414 36.58 -12.07 17.71
N ASP A 415 37.49 -11.18 18.13
CA ASP A 415 37.34 -10.40 19.35
C ASP A 415 36.44 -9.18 19.20
N TYR A 416 35.98 -8.82 17.99
CA TYR A 416 35.17 -7.61 17.75
C TYR A 416 33.99 -7.47 18.72
N ALA A 417 33.32 -8.59 19.03
CA ALA A 417 32.23 -8.66 20.00
C ALA A 417 32.61 -8.05 21.36
N ASN A 418 33.85 -8.20 21.81
CA ASN A 418 34.32 -7.73 23.11
C ASN A 418 34.87 -6.29 23.09
N LEU A 419 34.90 -5.65 21.92
CA LEU A 419 35.61 -4.38 21.74
C LEU A 419 34.67 -3.16 21.71
N SER A 420 33.37 -3.34 21.47
CA SER A 420 32.35 -2.27 21.60
C SER A 420 31.04 -2.81 22.17
N ALA A 421 30.25 -1.94 22.81
CA ALA A 421 28.91 -2.31 23.30
C ALA A 421 27.98 -2.72 22.13
N PHE A 422 28.13 -2.06 20.99
CA PHE A 422 27.45 -2.45 19.75
C PHE A 422 27.88 -3.84 19.28
N GLY A 423 29.19 -4.14 19.27
CA GLY A 423 29.74 -5.44 18.94
C GLY A 423 29.17 -6.58 19.79
N GLN A 424 29.02 -6.36 21.11
CA GLN A 424 28.40 -7.34 22.01
C GLN A 424 26.94 -7.62 21.63
N GLU A 425 26.18 -6.57 21.32
CA GLU A 425 24.78 -6.68 20.94
C GLU A 425 24.60 -7.35 19.57
N VAL A 426 25.55 -7.23 18.63
CA VAL A 426 25.37 -7.71 17.23
C VAL A 426 26.23 -8.91 16.82
N ASP A 427 26.99 -9.52 17.75
CA ASP A 427 27.89 -10.66 17.46
C ASP A 427 27.17 -11.91 16.92
N ASP A 428 25.87 -12.05 17.20
CA ASP A 428 25.09 -13.18 16.70
C ASP A 428 24.40 -12.88 15.37
N ILE A 429 24.71 -13.68 14.36
CA ILE A 429 24.11 -13.57 13.03
C ILE A 429 22.57 -13.64 13.03
N SER A 430 21.94 -14.27 14.04
CA SER A 430 20.48 -14.33 14.19
C SER A 430 19.83 -12.95 14.30
N ILE A 431 20.58 -11.96 14.77
CA ILE A 431 20.12 -10.59 15.02
C ILE A 431 19.82 -9.86 13.72
N TYR A 432 20.65 -10.07 12.70
CA TYR A 432 20.40 -9.52 11.37
C TYR A 432 19.17 -10.11 10.69
N PHE A 433 18.80 -11.36 11.00
CA PHE A 433 17.54 -11.93 10.54
C PHE A 433 16.34 -11.29 11.25
N LEU A 434 16.46 -11.00 12.56
CA LEU A 434 15.43 -10.32 13.32
C LEU A 434 15.22 -8.87 12.83
N ILE A 435 16.33 -8.13 12.63
CA ILE A 435 16.32 -6.79 12.06
C ILE A 435 15.68 -6.81 10.66
N TYR A 436 16.08 -7.75 9.80
CA TYR A 436 15.49 -7.86 8.46
C TYR A 436 14.00 -8.18 8.50
N ALA A 437 13.55 -9.09 9.36
CA ALA A 437 12.13 -9.41 9.50
C ALA A 437 11.31 -8.19 9.98
N CYS A 438 11.84 -7.43 10.93
CA CYS A 438 11.22 -6.18 11.39
C CYS A 438 11.17 -5.13 10.26
N SER A 439 12.29 -4.93 9.54
CA SER A 439 12.36 -4.01 8.39
C SER A 439 11.40 -4.39 7.28
N ASP A 440 11.27 -5.68 6.98
CA ASP A 440 10.39 -6.19 5.93
C ASP A 440 8.92 -5.99 6.30
N SER A 441 8.55 -6.18 7.58
CA SER A 441 7.20 -5.85 8.08
C SER A 441 6.90 -4.37 7.98
N VAL A 442 7.80 -3.49 8.45
CA VAL A 442 7.66 -2.02 8.31
C VAL A 442 7.55 -1.64 6.83
N ASN A 443 8.38 -2.23 5.98
CA ASN A 443 8.34 -1.98 4.55
C ASN A 443 7.05 -2.50 3.90
N GLY A 444 6.49 -3.62 4.36
CA GLY A 444 5.20 -4.15 3.91
C GLY A 444 4.05 -3.24 4.29
N ILE A 445 4.04 -2.75 5.53
CA ILE A 445 3.12 -1.72 6.02
C ILE A 445 3.20 -0.48 5.11
N ILE A 446 4.40 0.08 4.93
CA ILE A 446 4.61 1.29 4.10
C ILE A 446 4.28 1.05 2.63
N SER A 447 4.64 -0.11 2.08
CA SER A 447 4.31 -0.47 0.70
C SER A 447 2.80 -0.57 0.51
N SER A 448 2.06 -1.04 1.51
CA SER A 448 0.59 -1.04 1.46
C SER A 448 0.00 0.37 1.45
N TYR A 449 0.62 1.33 2.15
CA TYR A 449 0.21 2.75 2.14
C TYR A 449 0.65 3.51 0.88
N THR A 450 1.87 3.31 0.40
CA THR A 450 2.42 4.01 -0.77
C THR A 450 1.89 3.46 -2.09
N SER A 451 1.56 2.16 -2.15
CA SER A 451 0.87 1.57 -3.31
C SER A 451 -0.59 2.05 -3.44
N GLU A 452 -1.19 2.60 -2.38
CA GLU A 452 -2.47 3.32 -2.45
C GLU A 452 -2.32 4.72 -3.08
N ALA A 453 -1.12 5.29 -3.10
CA ALA A 453 -0.82 6.61 -3.68
C ALA A 453 -0.32 6.58 -5.14
N ILE A 454 0.36 5.51 -5.56
CA ILE A 454 1.01 5.40 -6.89
C ILE A 454 0.05 4.92 -8.01
N GLU A 455 -1.06 4.23 -7.70
CA GLU A 455 -2.07 3.79 -8.69
C GLU A 455 -3.03 4.92 -9.16
N ALA A 456 -2.63 6.17 -9.00
CA ALA A 456 -3.41 7.36 -9.31
C ALA A 456 -3.41 7.70 -10.82
N SER A 457 -4.03 6.86 -11.65
CA SER A 457 -4.52 7.22 -13.01
C SER A 457 -6.05 7.43 -12.98
N LEU A 458 -6.54 8.40 -13.77
CA LEU A 458 -7.92 8.93 -13.76
C LEU A 458 -8.95 7.98 -14.42
N SER A 459 -9.70 7.20 -13.64
CA SER A 459 -10.75 6.29 -14.12
C SER A 459 -11.93 6.97 -14.79
N GLY A 460 -11.92 7.02 -16.13
CA GLY A 460 -13.02 7.51 -16.96
C GLY A 460 -14.36 6.77 -16.76
N GLY A 461 -15.47 7.45 -17.07
CA GLY A 461 -16.85 7.02 -16.81
C GLY A 461 -17.42 5.96 -17.74
N GLY A 462 -17.09 4.69 -17.51
CA GLY A 462 -17.83 3.55 -18.07
C GLY A 462 -19.16 3.30 -17.33
N ASP A 463 -20.20 2.85 -18.04
CA ASP A 463 -21.53 2.57 -17.49
C ASP A 463 -21.92 1.09 -17.62
N PHE A 464 -22.59 0.53 -16.61
CA PHE A 464 -23.05 -0.88 -16.56
C PHE A 464 -24.55 -0.88 -16.28
N GLY A 465 -25.36 -0.86 -17.34
CA GLY A 465 -26.80 -1.01 -17.26
C GLY A 465 -27.18 -2.49 -17.20
N GLY A 466 -27.83 -2.93 -16.11
CA GLY A 466 -28.55 -4.19 -16.11
C GLY A 466 -29.69 -4.11 -17.13
N GLY A 467 -29.47 -4.70 -18.30
CA GLY A 467 -30.43 -4.80 -19.39
C GLY A 467 -31.74 -5.38 -18.91
N GLY A 468 -32.76 -4.54 -18.82
CA GLY A 468 -34.14 -4.90 -18.55
C GLY A 468 -35.02 -4.15 -19.55
N GLY A 469 -35.15 -4.70 -20.76
CA GLY A 469 -35.99 -4.15 -21.82
C GLY A 469 -36.52 -5.27 -22.71
N GLY A 470 -37.79 -5.64 -22.50
CA GLY A 470 -38.42 -6.82 -23.10
C GLY A 470 -38.75 -6.71 -24.60
N GLY A 471 -39.12 -7.86 -25.16
CA GLY A 471 -39.80 -7.98 -26.45
C GLY A 471 -39.65 -9.37 -27.07
N GLY A 472 -40.63 -10.27 -26.85
CA GLY A 472 -40.54 -11.61 -27.43
C GLY A 472 -41.70 -12.60 -27.28
N ARG A 473 -42.92 -12.16 -26.92
CA ARG A 473 -44.26 -12.62 -27.41
C ARG A 473 -45.38 -12.37 -26.41
#